data_AF-A0A6J7MDP0-F1
#
_entry.id   AF-A0A6J7MDP0-F1
#
_cell.length_a   1.000
_cell.length_b   1.000
_cell.length_c   1.000
_cell.angle_alpha   90.00
_cell.angle_beta   90.00
_cell.angle_gamma   90.00
#
_symmetry.space_group_name_H-M   'P 1'
#
loop_
_entity.id
_entity.type
_entity.pdbx_description
1 polymer ?
#
loop_
_entity_poly.entity_id
_entity_poly.type
_entity_poly.pdbx_seq_one_letter_code
_entity_poly.pdbx_strand_id
1 'polypeptide(L)'
;MQVERNYQRYCKFNSQILVCIDDEVSVEALAVVDWLSKTFEIEIKICKSSSILDLLEQIRDGSISVSKVRWLSKELAPVAELLALGISVDSRAITNVGSVEAPRWFREQSIAITNHRYGNVGAGPKPNLPNQLNNR
;
A
#
# COMPACT_ATOMS: atom_id res chain seq x y z
N MET A 1 -31.76 -12.69 4.54
CA MET A 1 -30.65 -12.08 5.31
C MET A 1 -29.49 -13.07 5.26
N GLN A 2 -28.27 -12.68 4.88
CA GLN A 2 -27.16 -13.63 4.69
C GLN A 2 -26.48 -14.01 6.01
N VAL A 3 -26.10 -15.29 6.12
CA VAL A 3 -25.49 -15.94 7.30
C VAL A 3 -24.07 -15.44 7.57
N GLU A 4 -23.40 -14.96 6.53
CA GLU A 4 -22.07 -14.35 6.55
C GLU A 4 -22.10 -13.08 5.69
N ARG A 5 -21.27 -12.10 6.04
CA ARG A 5 -21.00 -10.92 5.21
C ARG A 5 -19.53 -10.87 4.86
N ASN A 6 -19.24 -10.94 3.57
CA ASN A 6 -17.89 -10.87 3.03
C ASN A 6 -17.67 -9.52 2.35
N TYR A 7 -16.60 -8.85 2.76
CA TYR A 7 -16.18 -7.58 2.21
C TYR A 7 -14.76 -7.71 1.66
N GLN A 8 -14.50 -7.08 0.51
CA GLN A 8 -13.16 -6.81 0.03
C GLN A 8 -12.94 -5.30 0.10
N ARG A 9 -11.82 -4.88 0.66
CA ARG A 9 -11.44 -3.47 0.75
C ARG A 9 -9.96 -3.27 0.49
N TYR A 10 -9.59 -2.05 0.16
CA TYR A 10 -8.22 -1.59 0.18
C TYR A 10 -7.92 -0.90 1.51
N CYS A 11 -6.74 -1.15 2.04
CA CYS A 11 -6.23 -0.49 3.24
C CYS A 11 -4.83 0.06 2.98
N LYS A 12 -4.44 1.11 3.72
CA LYS A 12 -3.09 1.65 3.66
C LYS A 12 -2.08 0.59 4.12
N PHE A 13 -0.85 0.69 3.66
CA PHE A 13 0.24 -0.10 4.23
C PHE A 13 0.49 0.31 5.68
N ASN A 14 0.98 -0.63 6.49
CA ASN A 14 1.21 -0.40 7.93
C ASN A 14 2.51 0.40 8.20
N SER A 15 3.35 0.60 7.18
CA SER A 15 4.57 1.41 7.23
C SER A 15 4.76 2.09 5.89
N GLN A 16 5.69 3.05 5.83
CA GLN A 16 5.89 3.86 4.64
C GLN A 16 6.22 3.04 3.38
N ILE A 17 5.85 3.61 2.24
CA ILE A 17 6.27 3.17 0.92
C ILE A 17 7.51 3.99 0.54
N LEU A 18 8.59 3.30 0.17
CA LEU A 18 9.77 3.95 -0.36
C LEU A 18 9.62 4.12 -1.87
N VAL A 19 9.78 5.34 -2.39
CA VAL A 19 9.76 5.63 -3.82
C VAL A 19 11.17 5.99 -4.26
N CYS A 20 11.81 5.08 -4.97
CA CYS A 20 13.17 5.26 -5.47
C CYS A 20 13.13 5.91 -6.86
N ILE A 21 13.83 7.03 -7.02
CA ILE A 21 13.90 7.81 -8.25
C ILE A 21 15.35 7.94 -8.73
N ASP A 22 15.52 8.23 -10.02
CA ASP A 22 16.75 8.81 -10.56
C ASP A 22 16.50 10.26 -10.99
N ASP A 23 17.51 10.89 -11.59
CA ASP A 23 17.41 12.26 -12.08
C ASP A 23 16.59 12.39 -13.38
N GLU A 24 16.13 11.27 -13.97
CA GLU A 24 15.36 11.23 -15.21
C GLU A 24 13.85 11.02 -14.99
N VAL A 25 13.41 10.83 -13.74
CA VAL A 25 11.98 10.71 -13.41
C VAL A 25 11.24 12.01 -13.73
N SER A 26 10.10 11.89 -14.40
CA SER A 26 9.31 13.04 -14.84
C SER A 26 8.65 13.79 -13.66
N VAL A 27 8.47 15.10 -13.82
CA VAL A 27 7.82 15.95 -12.80
C VAL A 27 6.36 15.54 -12.59
N GLU A 28 5.69 15.08 -13.64
CA GLU A 28 4.32 14.59 -13.59
C GLU A 28 4.21 13.32 -12.72
N ALA A 29 5.18 12.41 -12.84
CA ALA A 29 5.24 11.21 -12.02
C ALA A 29 5.36 11.58 -10.53
N LEU A 30 6.25 12.53 -10.20
CA LEU A 30 6.41 13.03 -8.83
C LEU A 30 5.15 13.73 -8.31
N ALA A 31 4.47 14.49 -9.16
CA ALA A 31 3.21 15.15 -8.81
C ALA A 31 2.10 14.15 -8.48
N VAL A 32 2.03 13.01 -9.20
CA VAL A 32 1.10 11.92 -8.89
C VAL A 32 1.42 11.30 -7.53
N VAL A 33 2.71 11.04 -7.24
CA VAL A 33 3.15 10.48 -5.95
C VAL A 33 2.78 11.41 -4.79
N ASP A 34 3.02 12.71 -4.94
CA ASP A 34 2.66 13.73 -3.95
C ASP A 34 1.13 13.83 -3.75
N TRP A 35 0.37 13.82 -4.85
CA TRP A 35 -1.08 13.82 -4.81
C TRP A 35 -1.65 12.58 -4.10
N LEU A 36 -1.09 11.39 -4.37
CA LEU A 36 -1.47 10.15 -3.70
C LEU A 36 -1.18 10.20 -2.20
N SER A 37 0.02 10.67 -1.83
CA SER A 37 0.43 10.86 -0.43
C SER A 37 -0.58 11.72 0.32
N LYS A 38 -0.93 12.88 -0.23
CA LYS A 38 -1.84 13.84 0.41
C LYS A 38 -3.30 13.39 0.43
N THR A 39 -3.79 12.85 -0.68
CA THR A 39 -5.21 12.49 -0.84
C THR A 39 -5.60 11.31 0.04
N PHE A 40 -4.71 10.34 0.19
CA PHE A 40 -4.97 9.10 0.90
C PHE A 40 -4.19 8.98 2.22
N GLU A 41 -3.46 10.02 2.59
CA GLU A 41 -2.56 10.08 3.76
C GLU A 41 -1.70 8.81 3.82
N ILE A 42 -1.07 8.47 2.70
CA ILE A 42 -0.13 7.34 2.60
C ILE A 42 1.25 7.88 2.93
N GLU A 43 1.92 7.26 3.89
CA GLU A 43 3.28 7.62 4.23
C GLU A 43 4.22 7.21 3.09
N ILE A 44 4.80 8.18 2.39
CA ILE A 44 5.70 7.98 1.26
C ILE A 44 7.01 8.69 1.53
N LYS A 45 8.12 7.97 1.43
CA LYS A 45 9.48 8.52 1.47
C LYS A 45 10.11 8.42 0.08
N ILE A 46 10.49 9.55 -0.49
CA ILE A 46 11.20 9.60 -1.77
C ILE A 46 12.71 9.54 -1.50
N CYS A 47 13.44 8.71 -2.24
CA CYS A 47 14.89 8.64 -2.18
C CYS A 47 15.51 8.47 -3.58
N LYS A 48 16.78 8.85 -3.72
CA LYS A 48 17.53 8.54 -4.94
C LYS A 48 17.95 7.07 -4.95
N SER A 49 18.00 6.47 -6.13
CA SER A 49 18.50 5.10 -6.34
C SER A 49 19.94 4.93 -5.84
N SER A 50 20.78 5.95 -5.99
CA SER A 50 22.16 5.96 -5.49
C SER A 50 22.28 5.84 -3.96
N SER A 51 21.25 6.19 -3.20
CA SER A 51 21.23 6.09 -1.74
C SER A 51 20.59 4.80 -1.21
N ILE A 52 20.24 3.85 -2.09
CA ILE A 52 19.51 2.64 -1.68
C ILE A 52 20.31 1.75 -0.73
N LEU A 53 21.63 1.66 -0.90
CA LEU A 53 22.48 0.81 -0.07
C LEU A 53 22.49 1.29 1.39
N ASP A 54 22.60 2.59 1.62
CA ASP A 54 22.54 3.18 2.97
C ASP A 54 21.16 2.97 3.61
N LEU A 55 20.09 3.03 2.80
CA LEU A 55 18.73 2.78 3.27
C LEU A 55 18.49 1.30 3.60
N LEU A 56 19.10 0.37 2.86
CA LEU A 56 19.01 -1.06 3.16
C LEU A 56 19.59 -1.37 4.54
N GLU A 57 20.70 -0.75 4.91
CA GLU A 57 21.28 -0.91 6.25
C GLU A 57 20.36 -0.33 7.34
N GLN A 58 19.77 0.85 7.11
CA GLN A 58 18.77 1.45 8.03
C GLN A 58 17.47 0.64 8.14
N ILE A 59 17.14 -0.15 7.13
CA ILE A 59 16.00 -1.08 7.19
C ILE A 59 16.40 -2.33 7.98
N ARG A 60 17.60 -2.85 7.74
CA ARG A 60 18.14 -4.05 8.41
C ARG A 60 18.32 -3.84 9.91
N ASP A 61 18.78 -2.68 10.32
CA ASP A 61 18.97 -2.32 11.73
C ASP A 61 17.66 -1.90 12.44
N GLY A 62 16.56 -1.78 11.69
CA GLY A 62 15.24 -1.43 12.21
C GLY A 62 15.00 0.06 12.44
N SER A 63 15.93 0.94 12.06
CA SER A 63 15.76 2.39 12.14
C SER A 63 14.60 2.89 11.27
N ILE A 64 14.31 2.18 10.17
CA ILE A 64 13.24 2.50 9.25
C ILE A 64 12.42 1.24 8.93
N SER A 65 11.10 1.33 9.09
CA SER A 65 10.17 0.30 8.62
C SER A 65 9.63 0.65 7.23
N VAL A 66 9.75 -0.26 6.25
CA VAL A 66 9.27 -0.07 4.88
C VAL A 66 8.39 -1.25 4.49
N SER A 67 7.18 -0.98 3.99
CA SER A 67 6.26 -2.05 3.56
C SER A 67 6.46 -2.44 2.09
N LYS A 68 6.83 -1.49 1.23
CA LYS A 68 6.95 -1.68 -0.22
C LYS A 68 7.90 -0.66 -0.81
N VAL A 69 8.60 -1.04 -1.89
CA VAL A 69 9.36 -0.13 -2.74
C VAL A 69 8.66 0.07 -4.07
N ARG A 70 8.42 1.31 -4.47
CA ARG A 70 8.11 1.72 -5.86
C ARG A 70 9.41 2.18 -6.51
N TRP A 71 9.87 1.45 -7.52
CA TRP A 71 11.12 1.74 -8.21
C TRP A 71 10.82 2.44 -9.52
N LEU A 72 11.03 3.76 -9.55
CA LEU A 72 10.81 4.59 -10.73
C LEU A 72 12.11 4.94 -11.46
N SER A 73 13.26 4.62 -10.86
CA SER A 73 14.57 4.71 -11.49
C SER A 73 14.72 3.70 -12.64
N LYS A 74 15.48 4.08 -13.67
CA LYS A 74 15.93 3.23 -14.78
C LYS A 74 17.08 2.31 -14.38
N GLU A 75 17.77 2.60 -13.29
CA GLU A 75 18.82 1.74 -12.76
C GLU A 75 18.23 0.39 -12.31
N LEU A 76 19.09 -0.63 -12.23
CA LEU A 76 18.67 -1.95 -11.78
C LEU A 76 18.34 -1.91 -10.28
N ALA A 77 17.11 -2.30 -9.93
CA ALA A 77 16.70 -2.41 -8.54
C ALA A 77 17.41 -3.59 -7.84
N PRO A 78 17.86 -3.44 -6.58
CA PRO A 78 18.41 -4.52 -5.77
C PRO A 78 17.29 -5.42 -5.22
N VAL A 79 16.61 -6.14 -6.13
CA VAL A 79 15.40 -6.92 -5.81
C VAL A 79 15.70 -8.06 -4.84
N ALA A 80 16.84 -8.72 -4.98
CA ALA A 80 17.21 -9.86 -4.14
C ALA A 80 17.42 -9.42 -2.68
N GLU A 81 18.10 -8.29 -2.49
CA GLU A 81 18.39 -7.69 -1.19
C GLU A 81 17.11 -7.21 -0.50
N LEU A 82 16.23 -6.53 -1.24
CA LEU A 82 14.93 -6.07 -0.73
C LEU A 82 14.02 -7.25 -0.37
N LEU A 83 14.01 -8.30 -1.20
CA LEU A 83 13.22 -9.50 -0.94
C LEU A 83 13.74 -10.28 0.27
N ALA A 84 15.05 -10.32 0.50
CA ALA A 84 15.64 -10.92 1.70
C ALA A 84 15.19 -10.21 3.00
N LEU A 85 14.80 -8.94 2.91
CA LEU A 85 14.19 -8.16 3.99
C LEU A 85 12.65 -8.28 4.04
N GLY A 86 12.05 -9.11 3.18
CA GLY A 86 10.60 -9.27 3.08
C GLY A 86 9.89 -8.13 2.36
N ILE A 87 10.62 -7.27 1.64
CA ILE A 87 10.08 -6.08 0.99
C ILE A 87 9.88 -6.35 -0.50
N SER A 88 8.66 -6.08 -0.97
CA SER A 88 8.33 -6.19 -2.40
C SER A 88 8.76 -4.96 -3.18
N VAL A 89 9.16 -5.16 -4.44
CA VAL A 89 9.58 -4.11 -5.37
C VAL A 89 8.63 -4.06 -6.56
N ASP A 90 8.14 -2.87 -6.88
CA ASP A 90 7.28 -2.61 -8.05
C ASP A 90 7.92 -1.56 -8.95
N SER A 91 8.55 -2.04 -10.02
CA SER A 91 9.32 -1.25 -11.00
C SER A 91 8.52 -0.73 -12.19
N ARG A 92 7.20 -0.94 -12.19
CA ARG A 92 6.35 -0.50 -13.31
C ARG A 92 6.21 1.01 -13.28
N ALA A 93 6.33 1.63 -14.46
CA ALA A 93 6.05 3.04 -14.65
C ALA A 93 4.64 3.43 -14.13
N ILE A 94 4.53 4.68 -13.68
CA ILE A 94 3.24 5.26 -13.29
C ILE A 94 2.33 5.32 -14.52
N THR A 95 1.11 4.84 -14.36
CA THR A 95 0.08 4.92 -15.41
C THR A 95 -1.03 5.88 -15.02
N ASN A 96 -1.63 6.54 -16.00
CA ASN A 96 -2.79 7.40 -15.82
C ASN A 96 -4.09 6.60 -15.63
N VAL A 97 -4.04 5.27 -15.79
CA VAL A 97 -5.21 4.40 -15.58
C VAL A 97 -5.36 4.14 -14.08
N GLY A 98 -6.25 4.90 -13.43
CA GLY A 98 -6.43 4.84 -11.97
C GLY A 98 -6.80 3.45 -11.44
N SER A 99 -7.58 2.65 -12.18
CA SER A 99 -7.91 1.27 -11.80
C SER A 99 -6.70 0.33 -11.77
N VAL A 100 -5.61 0.69 -12.46
CA VAL A 100 -4.35 -0.06 -12.49
C VAL A 100 -3.33 0.54 -11.51
N GLU A 101 -3.24 1.87 -11.43
CA GLU A 101 -2.25 2.53 -10.57
C GLU A 101 -2.66 2.50 -9.10
N ALA A 102 -3.92 2.84 -8.77
CA ALA A 102 -4.35 2.98 -7.38
C ALA A 102 -4.12 1.72 -6.54
N PRO A 103 -4.44 0.48 -6.99
CA PRO A 103 -4.18 -0.73 -6.21
C PRO A 103 -2.70 -0.94 -5.84
N ARG A 104 -1.75 -0.34 -6.58
CA ARG A 104 -0.32 -0.48 -6.30
C ARG A 104 0.11 0.23 -5.00
N TRP A 105 -0.71 1.15 -4.50
CA TRP A 105 -0.44 1.99 -3.33
C TRP A 105 -1.17 1.51 -2.07
N PHE A 106 -2.00 0.47 -2.17
CA PHE A 106 -2.76 -0.10 -1.07
C PHE A 106 -2.53 -1.60 -0.92
N ARG A 107 -2.90 -2.13 0.24
CA ARG A 107 -3.01 -3.56 0.50
C ARG A 107 -4.46 -3.99 0.40
N GLU A 108 -4.72 -5.05 -0.37
CA GLU A 108 -6.03 -5.70 -0.39
C GLU A 108 -6.30 -6.43 0.93
N GLN A 109 -7.53 -6.33 1.41
CA GLN A 109 -7.99 -6.98 2.63
C GLN A 109 -9.38 -7.57 2.44
N SER A 110 -9.50 -8.85 2.76
CA SER A 110 -10.80 -9.53 2.87
C SER A 110 -11.25 -9.55 4.33
N ILE A 111 -12.53 -9.28 4.57
CA ILE A 111 -13.17 -9.30 5.89
C ILE A 111 -14.41 -10.19 5.80
N ALA A 112 -14.39 -11.30 6.54
CA ALA A 112 -15.53 -12.19 6.70
C ALA A 112 -16.14 -11.98 8.09
N ILE A 113 -17.42 -11.64 8.13
CA ILE A 113 -18.17 -11.40 9.37
C ILE A 113 -19.30 -12.42 9.46
N THR A 114 -19.22 -13.31 10.44
CA THR A 114 -20.33 -14.19 10.80
C THR A 114 -21.53 -13.36 11.25
N ASN A 115 -22.64 -13.48 10.52
CA ASN A 115 -23.85 -12.69 10.72
C ASN A 115 -25.00 -13.55 11.29
N HIS A 116 -24.65 -14.51 12.13
CA HIS A 116 -25.61 -15.31 12.90
C HIS A 116 -25.11 -15.54 14.32
N ARG A 117 -26.04 -15.85 15.22
CA ARG A 117 -25.73 -16.44 16.52
C ARG A 117 -26.44 -17.79 16.61
N TYR A 118 -25.67 -18.87 16.63
CA TYR A 118 -26.21 -20.25 16.61
C TYR A 118 -27.24 -20.50 15.48
N GLY A 119 -26.96 -20.03 14.26
CA GLY A 119 -27.87 -20.17 13.12
C GLY A 119 -29.01 -19.14 13.03
N ASN A 120 -29.24 -18.33 14.08
CA ASN A 120 -30.21 -17.23 14.01
C ASN A 120 -29.56 -15.98 13.38
N VAL A 121 -29.92 -15.72 12.12
CA VAL A 121 -29.36 -14.61 11.33
C VAL A 121 -29.85 -13.27 11.87
N GLY A 122 -28.92 -12.33 12.12
CA GLY A 122 -29.25 -11.02 12.68
C GLY A 122 -29.35 -10.96 14.21
N ALA A 123 -29.13 -12.09 14.91
CA ALA A 123 -28.99 -12.17 16.37
C ALA A 123 -27.54 -12.02 16.87
N GLY A 124 -26.59 -11.74 15.96
CA GLY A 124 -25.21 -11.40 16.30
C GLY A 124 -25.08 -9.97 16.86
N PRO A 125 -23.94 -9.62 17.47
CA PRO A 125 -23.65 -8.26 17.89
C PRO A 125 -23.78 -7.30 16.68
N LYS A 126 -24.40 -6.13 16.88
CA LYS A 126 -24.55 -5.09 15.85
C LYS A 126 -23.58 -3.94 16.16
N PRO A 127 -22.28 -4.07 15.87
CA PRO A 127 -21.32 -3.01 16.16
C PRO A 127 -21.62 -1.78 15.28
N ASN A 128 -21.74 -0.61 15.92
CA ASN A 128 -21.77 0.66 15.23
C ASN A 128 -20.33 1.04 14.85
N LEU A 129 -19.98 0.96 13.57
CA LEU A 129 -18.67 1.39 13.08
C LEU A 129 -18.71 2.91 12.78
N PRO A 130 -17.75 3.70 13.29
CA PRO A 130 -17.57 5.09 12.89
C PRO A 130 -16.91 5.12 11.51
N ASN A 131 -17.72 4.87 10.48
CA ASN A 131 -17.56 5.34 9.09
C ASN A 131 -18.61 4.63 8.25
N GLN A 132 -19.57 5.40 7.76
CA GLN A 132 -20.68 4.91 6.97
C GLN A 132 -20.19 4.38 5.61
N LEU A 133 -20.15 3.06 5.47
CA LEU A 133 -20.35 2.41 4.17
C LEU A 133 -21.86 2.38 3.85
N ASN A 134 -22.51 3.53 3.89
CA ASN A 134 -23.85 3.71 3.35
C ASN A 134 -23.73 4.53 2.08
N ASN A 135 -23.51 3.84 0.97
CA ASN A 135 -23.95 4.30 -0.35
C ASN A 135 -24.39 3.06 -1.13
N ARG A 136 -25.66 2.70 -0.92
CA ARG A 136 -26.54 2.09 -1.90
C ARG A 136 -27.95 2.61 -1.66
#